data_AF-A0AAW5R089-F1
#
_entry.id   AF-A0AAW5R089-F1
#
_cell.length_a   1.000
_cell.length_b   1.000
_cell.length_c   1.000
_cell.angle_alpha   90.00
_cell.angle_beta   90.00
_cell.angle_gamma   90.00
#
_symmetry.space_group_name_H-M   'P 1'
#
loop_
_entity.id
_entity.type
_entity.pdbx_description
1 polymer ?
#
loop_
_entity_poly.entity_id
_entity_poly.type
_entity_poly.pdbx_seq_one_letter_code
_entity_poly.pdbx_strand_id
1 'polypeptide(L)'
;MEPETNAVSMMEAEKGWLGEAYYTDEPDEATLRAVMVNALGKGAARYKITIEALADRNWVKESLEALPPIHAGRFAVFGHHDRHRIPANAIPIEIEAGQAFGTGHHGTTLGCLMALDRLLKRRRFFRPLDIGTGTGILAIAHAKAARIAVMATDIDPLAVTVTKENAVKNGVGGQVKAFTANGVDTAAVRQGAPYDLVFANILAKPLVKLAPQVRPLVAPGGIVILSGLLVGQRREVEAAWRAQGCVPLFRIARDGWATLALEAR
;
A
#
# COMPACT_ATOMS: atom_id res chain seq x y z
N MET A 1 -20.86 -22.57 26.28
CA MET A 1 -20.23 -21.31 25.88
C MET A 1 -20.81 -20.99 24.52
N GLU A 2 -21.38 -19.79 24.30
CA GLU A 2 -21.91 -19.46 22.97
C GLU A 2 -20.74 -19.45 21.98
N PRO A 3 -20.88 -20.07 20.79
CA PRO A 3 -19.81 -20.09 19.81
C PRO A 3 -19.63 -18.66 19.28
N GLU A 4 -18.42 -18.11 19.44
CA GLU A 4 -18.11 -16.77 18.95
C GLU A 4 -18.20 -16.75 17.42
N THR A 5 -19.07 -15.91 16.89
CA THR A 5 -19.25 -15.69 15.45
C THR A 5 -18.31 -14.58 14.99
N ASN A 6 -17.60 -14.82 13.90
CA ASN A 6 -16.72 -13.80 13.30
C ASN A 6 -17.51 -12.79 12.44
N ALA A 7 -18.56 -13.28 11.76
CA ALA A 7 -19.43 -12.46 10.94
C ALA A 7 -20.77 -13.18 10.73
N VAL A 8 -21.84 -12.39 10.56
CA VAL A 8 -23.20 -12.88 10.24
C VAL A 8 -23.77 -12.02 9.12
N SER A 9 -24.41 -12.66 8.13
CA SER A 9 -25.13 -12.03 7.03
C SER A 9 -26.52 -12.63 6.89
N MET A 10 -27.47 -11.86 6.35
CA MET A 10 -28.83 -12.31 6.09
C MET A 10 -29.32 -11.72 4.77
N MET A 11 -29.84 -12.57 3.88
CA MET A 11 -30.34 -12.16 2.58
C MET A 11 -31.65 -12.87 2.20
N GLU A 12 -32.44 -12.22 1.34
CA GLU A 12 -33.65 -12.79 0.77
C GLU A 12 -33.29 -13.76 -0.37
N ALA A 13 -33.86 -14.95 -0.35
CA ALA A 13 -33.68 -16.00 -1.35
C ALA A 13 -35.01 -16.30 -2.04
N GLU A 14 -34.97 -16.99 -3.20
CA GLU A 14 -36.18 -17.32 -3.99
C GLU A 14 -37.29 -18.03 -3.19
N LYS A 15 -36.93 -18.70 -2.08
CA LYS A 15 -37.86 -19.35 -1.15
C LYS A 15 -37.55 -18.99 0.31
N GLY A 16 -37.60 -17.69 0.63
CA GLY A 16 -37.55 -17.21 2.02
C GLY A 16 -36.26 -16.46 2.33
N TRP A 17 -35.67 -16.73 3.49
CA TRP A 17 -34.47 -16.04 3.97
C TRP A 17 -33.32 -17.02 4.17
N LEU A 18 -32.12 -16.61 3.77
CA LEU A 18 -30.87 -17.31 4.07
C LEU A 18 -30.07 -16.48 5.09
N GLY A 19 -29.68 -17.12 6.19
CA GLY A 19 -28.74 -16.57 7.16
C GLY A 19 -27.42 -17.33 7.05
N GLU A 20 -26.32 -16.60 6.97
CA GLU A 20 -24.97 -17.16 6.92
C GLU A 20 -24.18 -16.66 8.13
N ALA A 21 -23.44 -17.55 8.77
CA ALA A 21 -22.60 -17.23 9.92
C ALA A 21 -21.25 -17.93 9.77
N TYR A 22 -20.17 -17.18 10.05
CA TYR A 22 -18.80 -17.64 9.88
C TYR A 22 -18.14 -17.84 11.24
N TYR A 23 -17.48 -18.98 11.41
CA TYR A 23 -16.81 -19.40 12.64
C TYR A 23 -15.35 -19.75 12.36
N THR A 24 -14.47 -19.54 13.35
CA THR A 24 -13.05 -19.92 13.25
C THR A 24 -12.88 -21.43 13.35
N ASP A 25 -13.62 -22.05 14.26
CA ASP A 25 -13.66 -23.49 14.49
C ASP A 25 -15.00 -24.06 14.00
N GLU A 26 -15.04 -25.35 13.70
CA GLU A 26 -16.27 -26.03 13.28
C GLU A 26 -17.32 -25.95 14.40
N PRO A 27 -18.47 -25.28 14.16
CA PRO A 27 -19.49 -25.11 15.19
C PRO A 27 -20.29 -26.40 15.38
N ASP A 28 -20.74 -26.65 16.61
CA ASP A 28 -21.65 -27.76 16.91
C ASP A 28 -23.11 -27.41 16.54
N GLU A 29 -23.76 -28.27 15.77
CA GLU A 29 -25.12 -28.04 15.27
C GLU A 29 -26.14 -27.90 16.42
N ALA A 30 -26.01 -28.68 17.50
CA ALA A 30 -26.94 -28.60 18.63
C ALA A 30 -26.84 -27.24 19.33
N THR A 31 -25.62 -26.71 19.45
CA THR A 31 -25.34 -25.39 19.99
C THR A 31 -25.89 -24.29 19.09
N LEU A 32 -25.68 -24.37 17.77
CA LEU A 32 -26.27 -23.44 16.80
C LEU A 32 -27.80 -23.43 16.88
N ARG A 33 -28.41 -24.61 16.97
CA ARG A 33 -29.86 -24.77 17.08
C ARG A 33 -30.40 -24.15 18.37
N ALA A 34 -29.71 -24.30 19.49
CA ALA A 34 -30.08 -23.66 20.75
C ALA A 34 -30.03 -22.13 20.65
N VAL A 35 -28.98 -21.57 20.04
CA VAL A 35 -28.85 -20.12 19.79
C VAL A 35 -29.98 -19.61 18.90
N MET A 36 -30.28 -20.31 17.80
CA MET A 36 -31.37 -19.93 16.88
C MET A 36 -32.75 -19.98 17.56
N VAL A 37 -33.02 -21.00 18.38
CA VAL A 37 -34.28 -21.11 19.13
C VAL A 37 -34.40 -20.00 20.18
N ASN A 38 -33.30 -19.62 20.82
CA ASN A 38 -33.27 -18.52 21.76
C ASN A 38 -33.57 -17.18 21.05
N ALA A 39 -32.91 -16.91 19.92
CA ALA A 39 -33.03 -15.64 19.21
C ALA A 39 -34.35 -15.49 18.41
N LEU A 40 -34.82 -16.55 17.77
CA LEU A 40 -35.94 -16.52 16.81
C LEU A 40 -37.19 -17.28 17.30
N GLY A 41 -37.13 -17.84 18.52
CA GLY A 41 -38.20 -18.61 19.15
C GLY A 41 -38.24 -20.09 18.77
N LYS A 42 -39.10 -20.87 19.45
CA LYS A 42 -39.22 -22.34 19.29
C LYS A 42 -39.44 -22.81 17.85
N GLY A 43 -40.04 -21.95 17.02
CA GLY A 43 -40.25 -22.24 15.60
C GLY A 43 -38.96 -22.44 14.81
N ALA A 44 -37.85 -21.84 15.24
CA ALA A 44 -36.56 -21.95 14.56
C ALA A 44 -35.92 -23.35 14.64
N ALA A 45 -36.40 -24.20 15.55
CA ALA A 45 -35.95 -25.59 15.65
C ALA A 45 -36.19 -26.40 14.36
N ARG A 46 -37.10 -25.96 13.48
CA ARG A 46 -37.39 -26.61 12.19
C ARG A 46 -36.50 -26.14 11.04
N TYR A 47 -35.70 -25.09 11.23
CA TYR A 47 -34.86 -24.58 10.16
C TYR A 47 -33.74 -25.57 9.84
N LYS A 48 -33.47 -25.71 8.55
CA LYS A 48 -32.37 -26.52 8.05
C LYS A 48 -31.07 -25.78 8.36
N ILE A 49 -30.15 -26.45 9.05
CA ILE A 49 -28.79 -25.98 9.27
C ILE A 49 -27.90 -26.77 8.33
N THR A 50 -26.92 -26.12 7.70
CA THR A 50 -25.92 -26.78 6.88
C THR A 50 -24.58 -26.19 7.27
N ILE A 51 -23.65 -27.05 7.68
CA ILE A 51 -22.31 -26.67 8.10
C ILE A 51 -21.37 -27.14 6.99
N GLU A 52 -20.63 -26.20 6.42
CA GLU A 52 -19.68 -26.47 5.36
C GLU A 52 -18.32 -25.90 5.76
N ALA A 53 -17.28 -26.73 5.67
CA ALA A 53 -15.91 -26.27 5.83
C ALA A 53 -15.52 -25.42 4.62
N LEU A 54 -15.38 -24.12 4.82
CA LEU A 54 -14.79 -23.25 3.81
C LEU A 54 -13.32 -23.61 3.67
N ALA A 55 -12.87 -23.86 2.44
CA ALA A 55 -11.46 -24.06 2.19
C ALA A 55 -10.67 -22.84 2.72
N ASP A 56 -9.55 -23.10 3.40
CA ASP A 56 -8.60 -22.08 3.85
C ASP A 56 -7.88 -21.46 2.64
N ARG A 57 -8.66 -20.71 1.87
CA ARG A 57 -8.24 -19.95 0.71
C ARG A 57 -8.34 -18.49 1.07
N ASN A 58 -7.23 -17.79 0.88
CA ASN A 58 -7.20 -16.35 1.04
C ASN A 58 -7.85 -15.71 -0.19
N TRP A 59 -9.18 -15.73 -0.25
CA TRP A 59 -9.98 -15.16 -1.35
C TRP A 59 -9.64 -13.69 -1.61
N VAL A 60 -9.21 -12.95 -0.58
CA VAL A 60 -8.72 -11.58 -0.71
C VAL A 60 -7.41 -11.54 -1.51
N LYS A 61 -6.45 -12.41 -1.20
CA LYS A 61 -5.20 -12.55 -1.95
C LYS A 61 -5.45 -12.98 -3.40
N GLU A 62 -6.29 -14.00 -3.60
CA GLU A 62 -6.63 -14.50 -4.95
C GLU A 62 -7.37 -13.42 -5.79
N SER A 63 -8.28 -12.66 -5.17
CA SER A 63 -8.97 -11.54 -5.82
C SER A 63 -8.02 -10.38 -6.15
N LEU A 64 -7.05 -10.10 -5.28
CA LEU A 64 -6.03 -9.09 -5.52
C LEU A 64 -5.02 -9.50 -6.60
N GLU A 65 -4.69 -10.80 -6.72
CA GLU A 65 -3.84 -11.36 -7.78
C GLU A 65 -4.50 -11.33 -9.16
N ALA A 66 -5.84 -11.27 -9.22
CA ALA A 66 -6.61 -11.15 -10.46
C ALA A 66 -6.76 -9.70 -10.98
N LEU A 67 -6.17 -8.70 -10.31
CA LEU A 67 -6.28 -7.31 -10.73
C LEU A 67 -5.47 -7.06 -12.01
N PRO A 68 -6.06 -6.38 -13.02
CA PRO A 68 -5.34 -6.07 -14.25
C PRO A 68 -4.16 -5.11 -13.99
N PRO A 69 -3.18 -5.05 -14.92
CA PRO A 69 -2.07 -4.10 -14.82
C PRO A 69 -2.54 -2.67 -14.59
N ILE A 70 -1.86 -1.99 -13.67
CA ILE A 70 -2.15 -0.61 -13.31
C ILE A 70 -1.12 0.30 -13.99
N HIS A 71 -1.60 1.32 -14.69
CA HIS A 71 -0.77 2.26 -15.44
C HIS A 71 -0.67 3.61 -14.73
N ALA A 72 0.56 4.09 -14.53
CA ALA A 72 0.89 5.35 -13.88
C ALA A 72 1.88 6.16 -14.73
N GLY A 73 1.37 6.89 -15.74
CA GLY A 73 2.24 7.57 -16.69
C GLY A 73 3.13 6.57 -17.44
N ARG A 74 4.46 6.69 -17.30
CA ARG A 74 5.41 5.75 -17.92
C ARG A 74 5.49 4.39 -17.23
N PHE A 75 4.94 4.21 -16.03
CA PHE A 75 5.07 2.98 -15.26
C PHE A 75 3.87 2.05 -15.48
N ALA A 76 4.12 0.76 -15.54
CA ALA A 76 3.09 -0.28 -15.56
C ALA A 76 3.39 -1.28 -14.43
N VAL A 77 2.46 -1.43 -13.49
CA VAL A 77 2.59 -2.33 -12.35
C VAL A 77 1.70 -3.54 -12.57
N PHE A 78 2.25 -4.75 -12.40
CA PHE A 78 1.56 -5.99 -12.73
C PHE A 78 2.03 -7.17 -11.88
N GLY A 79 1.16 -8.15 -11.69
CA GLY A 79 1.51 -9.45 -11.11
C GLY A 79 2.09 -10.40 -12.18
N HIS A 80 2.74 -11.46 -11.75
CA HIS A 80 3.50 -12.36 -12.63
C HIS A 80 2.75 -12.80 -13.90
N HIS A 81 1.46 -13.11 -13.77
CA HIS A 81 0.61 -13.63 -14.84
C HIS A 81 0.31 -12.63 -15.97
N ASP A 82 0.47 -11.32 -15.73
CA ASP A 82 0.09 -10.26 -16.67
C ASP A 82 1.26 -9.68 -17.49
N ARG A 83 2.46 -10.28 -17.43
CA ARG A 83 3.65 -9.83 -18.18
C ARG A 83 3.38 -9.54 -19.67
N HIS A 84 2.54 -10.37 -20.29
CA HIS A 84 2.19 -10.30 -21.71
C HIS A 84 1.31 -9.09 -22.08
N ARG A 85 0.72 -8.40 -21.09
CA ARG A 85 -0.19 -7.26 -21.29
C ARG A 85 0.52 -5.90 -21.19
N ILE A 86 1.83 -5.89 -20.92
CA ILE A 86 2.58 -4.67 -20.68
C ILE A 86 3.03 -4.01 -21.99
N PRO A 87 2.67 -2.74 -22.25
CA PRO A 87 3.12 -2.02 -23.43
C PRO A 87 4.64 -1.93 -23.49
N ALA A 88 5.21 -2.09 -24.69
CA ALA A 88 6.66 -2.07 -24.89
C ALA A 88 7.34 -0.75 -24.50
N ASN A 89 6.60 0.37 -24.51
CA ASN A 89 7.09 1.70 -24.14
C ASN A 89 6.91 2.03 -22.65
N ALA A 90 6.33 1.12 -21.86
CA ALA A 90 6.20 1.30 -20.42
C ALA A 90 7.46 0.83 -19.68
N ILE A 91 7.68 1.34 -18.48
CA ILE A 91 8.61 0.80 -17.51
C ILE A 91 7.86 -0.27 -16.71
N PRO A 92 8.15 -1.56 -16.92
CA PRO A 92 7.48 -2.64 -16.22
C PRO A 92 7.92 -2.71 -14.76
N ILE A 93 6.99 -2.87 -13.83
CA ILE A 93 7.24 -3.14 -12.42
C ILE A 93 6.43 -4.37 -12.01
N GLU A 94 7.12 -5.49 -11.85
CA GLU A 94 6.50 -6.75 -11.43
C GLU A 94 6.45 -6.83 -9.91
N ILE A 95 5.26 -6.66 -9.34
CA ILE A 95 4.99 -6.82 -7.91
C ILE A 95 3.59 -7.40 -7.82
N GLU A 96 3.41 -8.45 -7.02
CA GLU A 96 2.09 -9.03 -6.79
C GLU A 96 1.12 -7.95 -6.32
N ALA A 97 0.01 -7.79 -7.04
CA ALA A 97 -0.87 -6.63 -6.90
C ALA A 97 -1.45 -6.51 -5.48
N GLY A 98 -1.68 -7.64 -4.80
CA GLY A 98 -2.09 -7.67 -3.39
C GLY A 98 -1.06 -7.12 -2.42
N GLN A 99 0.23 -7.21 -2.73
CA GLN A 99 1.30 -6.56 -1.97
C GLN A 99 1.43 -5.09 -2.35
N ALA A 100 1.36 -4.76 -3.65
CA ALA A 100 1.65 -3.42 -4.17
C ALA A 100 0.59 -2.35 -3.79
N PHE A 101 -0.67 -2.77 -3.63
CA PHE A 101 -1.78 -1.82 -3.51
C PHE A 101 -2.81 -2.13 -2.40
N GLY A 102 -2.74 -3.32 -1.77
CA GLY A 102 -3.57 -3.69 -0.62
C GLY A 102 -5.09 -3.50 -0.82
N THR A 103 -5.84 -3.57 0.28
CA THR A 103 -7.32 -3.63 0.36
C THR A 103 -8.08 -2.34 -0.03
N GLY A 104 -7.57 -1.52 -0.96
CA GLY A 104 -8.24 -0.28 -1.41
C GLY A 104 -7.36 0.97 -1.44
N HIS A 105 -6.04 0.82 -1.31
CA HIS A 105 -5.08 1.94 -1.28
C HIS A 105 -4.46 2.24 -2.66
N HIS A 106 -5.07 1.75 -3.76
CA HIS A 106 -4.56 1.91 -5.12
C HIS A 106 -4.23 3.38 -5.46
N GLY A 107 -5.04 4.33 -4.98
CA GLY A 107 -4.86 5.75 -5.24
C GLY A 107 -3.54 6.33 -4.72
N THR A 108 -2.97 5.78 -3.64
CA THR A 108 -1.79 6.37 -2.99
C THR A 108 -0.49 6.07 -3.74
N THR A 109 -0.25 4.79 -4.06
CA THR A 109 0.91 4.33 -4.84
C THR A 109 0.84 4.86 -6.27
N LEU A 110 -0.34 4.80 -6.90
CA LEU A 110 -0.57 5.33 -8.23
C LEU A 110 -0.30 6.84 -8.28
N GLY A 111 -0.76 7.58 -7.27
CA GLY A 111 -0.49 9.00 -7.12
C GLY A 111 1.01 9.32 -7.02
N CYS A 112 1.78 8.55 -6.25
CA CYS A 112 3.23 8.69 -6.16
C CYS A 112 3.93 8.43 -7.50
N LEU A 113 3.56 7.35 -8.21
CA LEU A 113 4.13 7.03 -9.52
C LEU A 113 3.80 8.09 -10.58
N MET A 114 2.57 8.63 -10.57
CA MET A 114 2.19 9.74 -11.44
C MET A 114 2.97 11.02 -11.11
N ALA A 115 3.18 11.32 -9.82
CA ALA A 115 3.99 12.45 -9.39
C ALA A 115 5.45 12.29 -9.85
N LEU A 116 6.00 11.08 -9.72
CA LEU A 116 7.34 10.74 -10.19
C LEU A 116 7.47 10.94 -11.71
N ASP A 117 6.55 10.39 -12.51
CA ASP A 117 6.57 10.55 -13.97
C ASP A 117 6.54 12.03 -14.37
N ARG A 118 5.68 12.82 -13.72
CA ARG A 118 5.58 14.27 -13.96
C ARG A 118 6.90 15.00 -13.65
N LEU A 119 7.59 14.63 -12.58
CA LEU A 119 8.85 15.26 -12.17
C LEU A 119 10.01 14.84 -13.08
N LEU A 120 10.09 13.57 -13.47
CA LEU A 120 11.11 13.05 -14.39
C LEU A 120 11.03 13.62 -15.80
N LYS A 121 9.88 14.19 -16.20
CA LYS A 121 9.76 14.98 -17.45
C LYS A 121 10.46 16.34 -17.36
N ARG A 122 10.73 16.85 -16.16
CA ARG A 122 11.29 18.20 -15.95
C ARG A 122 12.77 18.19 -15.61
N ARG A 123 13.21 17.26 -14.76
CA ARG A 123 14.62 17.11 -14.39
C ARG A 123 14.94 15.69 -13.93
N ARG A 124 16.23 15.39 -13.82
CA ARG A 124 16.74 14.16 -13.21
C ARG A 124 16.92 14.34 -11.70
N PHE A 125 16.79 13.23 -10.99
CA PHE A 125 17.10 13.11 -9.57
C PHE A 125 18.11 11.98 -9.43
N PHE A 126 19.16 12.19 -8.64
CA PHE A 126 20.33 11.32 -8.55
C PHE A 126 20.50 10.70 -7.17
N ARG A 127 19.85 11.26 -6.14
CA ARG A 127 19.93 10.79 -4.75
C ARG A 127 18.52 10.64 -4.18
N PRO A 128 17.79 9.58 -4.58
CA PRO A 128 16.46 9.28 -4.07
C PRO A 128 16.50 8.53 -2.74
N LEU A 129 15.52 8.82 -1.88
CA LEU A 129 15.21 8.09 -0.65
C LEU A 129 13.74 7.67 -0.65
N ASP A 130 13.44 6.41 -0.33
CA ASP A 130 12.08 5.88 -0.16
C ASP A 130 11.85 5.46 1.30
N ILE A 131 10.98 6.18 2.02
CA ILE A 131 10.70 5.97 3.45
C ILE A 131 9.36 5.24 3.61
N GLY A 132 9.38 4.11 4.31
CA GLY A 132 8.23 3.20 4.35
C GLY A 132 8.08 2.48 3.01
N THR A 133 9.16 1.87 2.55
CA THR A 133 9.28 1.30 1.20
C THR A 133 8.29 0.17 0.93
N GLY A 134 7.82 -0.55 1.96
CA GLY A 134 6.87 -1.65 1.82
C GLY A 134 7.34 -2.69 0.81
N THR A 135 6.68 -2.75 -0.35
CA THR A 135 7.03 -3.66 -1.45
C THR A 135 8.24 -3.25 -2.27
N GLY A 136 8.74 -2.02 -2.10
CA GLY A 136 9.82 -1.46 -2.90
C GLY A 136 9.35 -0.75 -4.17
N ILE A 137 8.05 -0.62 -4.40
CA ILE A 137 7.51 -0.15 -5.67
C ILE A 137 8.05 1.21 -6.14
N LEU A 138 8.16 2.20 -5.25
CA LEU A 138 8.64 3.54 -5.62
C LEU A 138 10.17 3.56 -5.81
N ALA A 139 10.91 2.87 -4.92
CA ALA A 139 12.34 2.66 -5.09
C ALA A 139 12.67 1.96 -6.42
N ILE A 140 11.97 0.88 -6.75
CA ILE A 140 12.12 0.13 -8.00
C ILE A 140 11.76 1.00 -9.20
N ALA A 141 10.63 1.73 -9.14
CA ALA A 141 10.20 2.62 -10.21
C ALA A 141 11.29 3.63 -10.58
N HIS A 142 11.86 4.31 -9.57
CA HIS A 142 12.89 5.30 -9.80
C HIS A 142 14.21 4.67 -10.25
N ALA A 143 14.62 3.54 -9.64
CA ALA A 143 15.81 2.79 -10.05
C ALA A 143 15.74 2.39 -11.53
N LYS A 144 14.59 1.89 -12.01
CA LYS A 144 14.39 1.51 -13.41
C LYS A 144 14.38 2.73 -14.34
N ALA A 145 13.69 3.80 -13.94
CA ALA A 145 13.55 4.99 -14.78
C ALA A 145 14.86 5.78 -14.96
N ALA A 146 15.67 5.87 -13.91
CA ALA A 146 16.88 6.69 -13.90
C ALA A 146 18.18 5.89 -13.99
N ARG A 147 18.14 4.56 -13.81
CA ARG A 147 19.30 3.65 -13.73
C ARG A 147 20.31 4.06 -12.66
N ILE A 148 19.81 4.42 -11.48
CA ILE A 148 20.61 4.87 -10.34
C ILE A 148 20.31 4.06 -9.09
N ALA A 149 21.18 4.16 -8.10
CA ALA A 149 20.94 3.59 -6.79
C ALA A 149 19.84 4.35 -6.04
N VAL A 150 19.05 3.61 -5.25
CA VAL A 150 17.98 4.15 -4.40
C VAL A 150 18.15 3.65 -2.98
N MET A 151 18.15 4.58 -2.02
CA MET A 151 18.09 4.26 -0.60
C MET A 151 16.63 4.02 -0.22
N ALA A 152 16.36 2.96 0.53
CA ALA A 152 15.03 2.62 1.01
C ALA A 152 15.06 2.25 2.50
N THR A 153 14.03 2.63 3.25
CA THR A 153 13.86 2.22 4.64
C THR A 153 12.45 1.73 4.91
N ASP A 154 12.33 0.75 5.79
CA ASP A 154 11.06 0.37 6.40
C ASP A 154 11.27 0.03 7.88
N ILE A 155 10.25 0.22 8.71
CA ILE A 155 10.31 -0.18 10.12
C ILE A 155 10.17 -1.69 10.26
N ASP A 156 9.51 -2.34 9.31
CA ASP A 156 9.30 -3.79 9.29
C ASP A 156 10.45 -4.50 8.54
N PRO A 157 11.24 -5.38 9.20
CA PRO A 157 12.26 -6.18 8.53
C PRO A 157 11.72 -7.10 7.43
N LEU A 158 10.45 -7.54 7.52
CA LEU A 158 9.83 -8.32 6.46
C LEU A 158 9.64 -7.47 5.20
N ALA A 159 9.14 -6.24 5.32
CA ALA A 159 9.01 -5.31 4.20
C ALA A 159 10.36 -5.02 3.52
N VAL A 160 11.45 -4.90 4.29
CA VAL A 160 12.81 -4.76 3.75
C VAL A 160 13.23 -5.98 2.93
N THR A 161 12.89 -7.17 3.40
CA THR A 161 13.17 -8.44 2.68
C THR A 161 12.39 -8.50 1.37
N VAL A 162 11.08 -8.22 1.42
CA VAL A 162 10.20 -8.14 0.24
C VAL A 162 10.69 -7.09 -0.76
N THR A 163 11.11 -5.91 -0.29
CA THR A 163 11.68 -4.86 -1.15
C THR A 163 12.93 -5.36 -1.91
N LYS A 164 13.84 -6.07 -1.23
CA LYS A 164 15.05 -6.62 -1.85
C LYS A 164 14.72 -7.69 -2.88
N GLU A 165 13.82 -8.61 -2.54
CA GLU A 165 13.36 -9.66 -3.47
C GLU A 165 12.69 -9.06 -4.70
N ASN A 166 11.80 -8.09 -4.53
CA ASN A 166 11.12 -7.42 -5.63
C ASN A 166 12.11 -6.60 -6.48
N ALA A 167 13.13 -6.00 -5.88
CA ALA A 167 14.17 -5.31 -6.63
C ALA A 167 14.97 -6.28 -7.52
N VAL A 168 15.32 -7.47 -7.00
CA VAL A 168 15.96 -8.53 -7.79
C VAL A 168 15.04 -9.00 -8.92
N LYS A 169 13.77 -9.30 -8.62
CA LYS A 169 12.77 -9.70 -9.62
C LYS A 169 12.63 -8.67 -10.75
N ASN A 170 12.77 -7.38 -10.41
CA ASN A 170 12.66 -6.28 -11.36
C ASN A 170 13.96 -5.90 -12.08
N GLY A 171 15.05 -6.65 -11.86
CA GLY A 171 16.36 -6.42 -12.48
C GLY A 171 17.12 -5.22 -11.93
N VAL A 172 16.76 -4.72 -10.74
CA VAL A 172 17.38 -3.56 -10.08
C VAL A 172 17.90 -3.86 -8.67
N GLY A 173 18.18 -5.14 -8.38
CA GLY A 173 18.66 -5.58 -7.07
C GLY A 173 20.01 -4.94 -6.65
N GLY A 174 20.88 -4.62 -7.61
CA GLY A 174 22.13 -3.89 -7.34
C GLY A 174 21.95 -2.40 -7.08
N GLN A 175 20.80 -1.85 -7.44
CA GLN A 175 20.48 -0.42 -7.35
C GLN A 175 19.69 -0.10 -6.08
N VAL A 176 18.79 -0.98 -5.63
CA VAL A 176 17.97 -0.72 -4.44
C VAL A 176 18.67 -1.22 -3.17
N LYS A 177 19.01 -0.28 -2.27
CA LYS A 177 19.58 -0.58 -0.96
C LYS A 177 18.54 -0.33 0.13
N ALA A 178 17.99 -1.39 0.70
CA ALA A 178 16.94 -1.32 1.71
C ALA A 178 17.44 -1.69 3.12
N PHE A 179 17.04 -0.91 4.13
CA PHE A 179 17.43 -1.08 5.53
C PHE A 179 16.22 -1.04 6.47
N THR A 180 16.28 -1.82 7.55
CA THR A 180 15.28 -1.73 8.62
C THR A 180 15.59 -0.51 9.48
N ALA A 181 14.69 0.46 9.52
CA ALA A 181 14.82 1.69 10.29
C ALA A 181 13.44 2.33 10.54
N ASN A 182 13.28 2.95 11.71
CA ASN A 182 12.11 3.80 11.96
C ASN A 182 12.31 5.16 11.26
N GLY A 183 11.69 5.33 10.10
CA GLY A 183 11.85 6.53 9.28
C GLY A 183 13.26 6.67 8.72
N VAL A 184 14.02 7.64 9.25
CA VAL A 184 15.39 7.98 8.79
C VAL A 184 16.46 7.64 9.83
N ASP A 185 16.11 6.89 10.88
CA ASP A 185 17.03 6.56 11.97
C ASP A 185 18.00 5.42 11.61
N THR A 186 18.92 5.70 10.68
CA THR A 186 20.03 4.79 10.34
C THR A 186 21.21 5.57 9.78
N ALA A 187 22.43 5.12 10.11
CA ALA A 187 23.66 5.75 9.63
C ALA A 187 23.75 5.77 8.10
N ALA A 188 23.24 4.73 7.43
CA ALA A 188 23.24 4.64 5.97
C ALA A 188 22.44 5.79 5.31
N VAL A 189 21.31 6.18 5.91
CA VAL A 189 20.50 7.30 5.43
C VAL A 189 21.19 8.63 5.68
N ARG A 190 21.78 8.82 6.86
CA ARG A 190 22.53 10.06 7.17
C ARG A 190 23.74 10.25 6.25
N GLN A 191 24.48 9.18 5.95
CA GLN A 191 25.62 9.19 5.03
C GLN A 191 25.21 9.35 3.56
N GLY A 192 23.98 8.95 3.21
CA GLY A 192 23.41 9.11 1.88
C GLY A 192 22.85 10.50 1.58
N ALA A 193 22.66 11.34 2.61
CA ALA A 193 22.23 12.72 2.44
C ALA A 193 23.28 13.59 1.72
N PRO A 194 22.90 14.74 1.15
CA PRO A 194 21.52 15.20 0.97
C PRO A 194 20.82 14.45 -0.17
N TYR A 195 19.49 14.31 -0.05
CA TYR A 195 18.61 13.67 -1.04
C TYR A 195 17.93 14.72 -1.90
N ASP A 196 17.89 14.52 -3.21
CA ASP A 196 17.22 15.43 -4.15
C ASP A 196 15.77 15.01 -4.48
N LEU A 197 15.40 13.78 -4.10
CA LEU A 197 14.06 13.24 -4.15
C LEU A 197 13.79 12.35 -2.94
N VAL A 198 12.67 12.56 -2.26
CA VAL A 198 12.22 11.70 -1.16
C VAL A 198 10.79 11.24 -1.43
N PHE A 199 10.52 9.96 -1.25
CA PHE A 199 9.18 9.40 -1.19
C PHE A 199 8.81 9.04 0.25
N ALA A 200 7.55 9.27 0.62
CA ALA A 200 6.96 8.70 1.82
C ALA A 200 5.47 8.44 1.56
N ASN A 201 5.13 7.18 1.27
CA ASN A 201 3.75 6.73 1.06
C ASN A 201 3.26 5.97 2.30
N ILE A 202 2.98 6.70 3.37
CA ILE A 202 2.61 6.16 4.69
C ILE A 202 1.50 6.99 5.31
N LEU A 203 0.97 6.57 6.47
CA LEU A 203 -0.14 7.25 7.12
C LEU A 203 0.14 8.73 7.45
N ALA A 204 -0.90 9.55 7.40
CA ALA A 204 -0.83 11.01 7.62
C ALA A 204 -0.15 11.43 8.94
N LYS A 205 -0.49 10.79 10.07
CA LYS A 205 0.09 11.12 11.38
C LYS A 205 1.62 10.86 11.42
N PRO A 206 2.13 9.69 10.98
CA PRO A 206 3.56 9.51 10.74
C PRO A 206 4.20 10.57 9.84
N LEU A 207 3.55 10.96 8.73
CA LEU A 207 4.08 11.99 7.84
C LEU A 207 4.31 13.34 8.55
N VAL A 208 3.40 13.74 9.45
CA VAL A 208 3.55 14.95 10.26
C VAL A 208 4.77 14.83 11.18
N LYS A 209 4.94 13.69 11.85
CA LYS A 209 6.06 13.43 12.78
C LYS A 209 7.42 13.33 12.06
N LEU A 210 7.42 12.87 10.82
CA LEU A 210 8.64 12.72 10.01
C LEU A 210 9.18 14.04 9.47
N ALA A 211 8.33 15.04 9.22
CA ALA A 211 8.73 16.30 8.60
C ALA A 211 10.03 16.92 9.19
N PRO A 212 10.17 17.13 10.52
CA PRO A 212 11.38 17.72 11.09
C PRO A 212 12.61 16.80 11.03
N GLN A 213 12.42 15.49 10.91
CA GLN A 213 13.52 14.51 10.82
C GLN A 213 14.04 14.38 9.39
N VAL A 214 13.14 14.45 8.41
CA VAL A 214 13.47 14.26 6.99
C VAL A 214 14.02 15.54 6.39
N ARG A 215 13.45 16.72 6.68
CA ARG A 215 13.84 17.98 6.05
C ARG A 215 15.34 18.25 6.07
N PRO A 216 16.09 18.05 7.18
CA PRO A 216 17.54 18.29 7.21
C PRO A 216 18.34 17.41 6.25
N LEU A 217 17.77 16.29 5.81
CA LEU A 217 18.38 15.35 4.88
C LEU A 217 18.05 15.68 3.41
N VAL A 218 17.12 16.60 3.15
CA VAL A 218 16.71 16.99 1.78
C VAL A 218 17.58 18.15 1.30
N ALA A 219 18.13 18.01 0.09
CA ALA A 219 18.89 19.06 -0.57
C ALA A 219 18.03 20.32 -0.79
N PRO A 220 18.62 21.53 -0.80
CA PRO A 220 17.93 22.72 -1.30
C PRO A 220 17.38 22.49 -2.71
N GLY A 221 16.11 22.83 -2.94
CA GLY A 221 15.39 22.53 -4.18
C GLY A 221 15.11 21.03 -4.41
N GLY A 222 15.35 20.18 -3.42
CA GLY A 222 14.96 18.77 -3.41
C GLY A 222 13.45 18.60 -3.28
N ILE A 223 12.92 17.52 -3.84
CA ILE A 223 11.48 17.28 -3.90
C ILE A 223 11.08 16.18 -2.93
N VAL A 224 9.98 16.36 -2.22
CA VAL A 224 9.38 15.36 -1.34
C VAL A 224 7.99 15.01 -1.88
N ILE A 225 7.77 13.73 -2.16
CA ILE A 225 6.48 13.17 -2.57
C ILE A 225 5.87 12.42 -1.39
N LEU A 226 4.72 12.91 -0.92
CA LEU A 226 3.99 12.36 0.21
C LEU A 226 2.66 11.78 -0.25
N SER A 227 2.30 10.59 0.22
CA SER A 227 1.01 9.93 -0.04
C SER A 227 0.63 9.04 1.15
N GLY A 228 -0.49 8.31 1.09
CA GLY A 228 -0.99 7.53 2.23
C GLY A 228 -1.90 8.32 3.17
N LEU A 229 -2.45 9.44 2.66
CA LEU A 229 -3.34 10.36 3.35
C LEU A 229 -4.60 10.63 2.53
N LEU A 230 -5.72 10.80 3.23
CA LEU A 230 -6.99 11.20 2.63
C LEU A 230 -6.96 12.68 2.22
N VAL A 231 -7.78 13.06 1.25
CA VAL A 231 -7.93 14.46 0.82
C VAL A 231 -8.24 15.40 2.00
N GLY A 232 -9.03 14.94 2.98
CA GLY A 232 -9.35 15.69 4.20
C GLY A 232 -8.17 15.91 5.15
N GLN A 233 -7.19 15.00 5.16
CA GLN A 233 -6.01 15.07 6.04
C GLN A 233 -4.88 15.94 5.46
N ARG A 234 -4.99 16.29 4.17
CA ARG A 234 -3.97 17.04 3.42
C ARG A 234 -3.50 18.32 4.12
N ARG A 235 -4.41 19.11 4.66
CA ARG A 235 -4.07 20.44 5.22
C ARG A 235 -3.12 20.32 6.41
N GLU A 236 -3.36 19.35 7.28
CA GLU A 236 -2.50 19.08 8.44
C GLU A 236 -1.09 18.67 8.00
N VAL A 237 -1.00 17.72 7.06
CA VAL A 237 0.30 17.25 6.54
C VAL A 237 1.05 18.39 5.82
N GLU A 238 0.39 19.14 4.94
CA GLU A 238 1.03 20.29 4.29
C GLU A 238 1.53 21.34 5.28
N ALA A 239 0.76 21.65 6.32
CA ALA A 239 1.15 22.63 7.33
C ALA A 239 2.42 22.18 8.08
N ALA A 240 2.49 20.91 8.48
CA ALA A 240 3.65 20.35 9.16
C ALA A 240 4.93 20.44 8.32
N TRP A 241 4.84 20.07 7.04
CA TRP A 241 5.99 20.13 6.12
C TRP A 241 6.36 21.57 5.74
N ARG A 242 5.37 22.46 5.61
CA ARG A 242 5.62 23.88 5.37
C ARG A 242 6.32 24.57 6.52
N ALA A 243 6.02 24.19 7.77
CA ALA A 243 6.74 24.66 8.95
C ALA A 243 8.23 24.29 8.93
N GLN A 244 8.61 23.27 8.15
CA GLN A 244 10.00 22.86 7.92
C GLN A 244 10.60 23.47 6.63
N GLY A 245 9.91 24.41 5.97
CA GLY A 245 10.40 25.03 4.73
C GLY A 245 10.13 24.22 3.45
N CYS A 246 9.32 23.15 3.50
CA CYS A 246 8.85 22.44 2.30
C CYS A 246 7.56 23.07 1.76
N VAL A 247 7.60 23.69 0.59
CA VAL A 247 6.43 24.35 0.00
C VAL A 247 5.73 23.49 -1.04
N PRO A 248 4.39 23.53 -1.18
CA PRO A 248 3.69 22.76 -2.21
C PRO A 248 4.06 23.18 -3.64
N LEU A 249 4.45 22.20 -4.47
CA LEU A 249 4.60 22.36 -5.92
C LEU A 249 3.29 22.01 -6.64
N PHE A 250 2.77 20.81 -6.39
CA PHE A 250 1.51 20.35 -6.94
C PHE A 250 0.91 19.23 -6.09
N ARG A 251 -0.34 18.90 -6.40
CA ARG A 251 -1.14 17.90 -5.71
C ARG A 251 -1.81 17.00 -6.73
N ILE A 252 -2.02 15.74 -6.37
CA ILE A 252 -2.85 14.80 -7.11
C ILE A 252 -3.90 14.29 -6.12
N ALA A 253 -5.17 14.30 -6.52
CA ALA A 253 -6.26 13.72 -5.74
C ALA A 253 -6.91 12.63 -6.57
N ARG A 254 -7.07 11.44 -6.01
CA ARG A 254 -7.61 10.28 -6.71
C ARG A 254 -8.24 9.31 -5.72
N ASP A 255 -9.47 8.87 -6.01
CA ASP A 255 -10.18 7.85 -5.24
C ASP A 255 -10.22 8.17 -3.73
N GLY A 256 -10.38 9.45 -3.37
CA GLY A 256 -10.40 9.94 -1.98
C GLY A 256 -9.03 10.14 -1.32
N TRP A 257 -7.94 9.70 -1.98
CA TRP A 257 -6.56 9.85 -1.54
C TRP A 257 -5.89 11.09 -2.12
N ALA A 258 -4.89 11.61 -1.43
CA ALA A 258 -4.07 12.72 -1.89
C ALA A 258 -2.59 12.30 -2.02
N THR A 259 -1.91 12.89 -3.00
CA THR A 259 -0.45 12.88 -3.13
C THR A 259 0.04 14.31 -3.23
N LEU A 260 1.09 14.65 -2.49
CA LEU A 260 1.65 15.98 -2.39
C LEU A 260 3.09 15.95 -2.89
N ALA A 261 3.42 16.79 -3.87
CA ALA A 261 4.80 17.07 -4.22
C ALA A 261 5.18 18.42 -3.62
N LEU A 262 6.17 18.43 -2.73
CA LEU A 262 6.68 19.60 -2.03
C LEU A 262 8.14 19.85 -2.42
N GLU A 263 8.55 21.12 -2.47
CA GLU A 263 9.94 21.53 -2.71
C GLU A 263 10.56 22.07 -1.42
N ALA A 264 11.71 21.55 -1.04
CA ALA A 264 12.49 22.04 0.08
C ALA A 264 13.18 23.37 -0.28
N ARG A 265 12.80 24.45 0.39
CA ARG A 265 13.41 25.79 0.25
C ARG A 265 14.34 26.11 1.39
#